data_AF-A0A847QUN3-F1
#
_entry.id   AF-A0A847QUN3-F1
#
_cell.length_a   1.000
_cell.length_b   1.000
_cell.length_c   1.000
_cell.angle_alpha   90.00
_cell.angle_beta   90.00
_cell.angle_gamma   90.00
#
_symmetry.space_group_name_H-M   'P 1'
#
loop_
_entity.id
_entity.type
_entity.pdbx_description
1 polymer ?
#
loop_
_entity_poly.entity_id
_entity_poly.type
_entity_poly.pdbx_seq_one_letter_code
_entity_poly.pdbx_strand_id
1 'polypeptide(L)' 'MQRKSRSDIRCEIADEAIKEENYDWHRSVDLAIKRYKAWGSHSSAELDDLIDIVRRKIEDEEKLQSKIKLEQYKNLRG' A
#
# COMPACT_ATOMS: atom_id res chain seq x y z
N MET A 1 -0.03 -24.01 13.41
CA MET A 1 -0.53 -22.83 12.67
C MET A 1 0.13 -21.61 13.25
N GLN A 2 1.04 -20.96 12.51
CA GLN A 2 1.69 -19.72 12.99
C GLN A 2 0.62 -18.61 13.07
N ARG A 3 0.52 -17.94 14.21
CA ARG A 3 -0.34 -16.76 14.35
C ARG A 3 0.31 -15.63 13.55
N LYS A 4 -0.29 -15.22 12.42
CA LYS A 4 0.10 -13.99 11.73
C LYS A 4 -0.06 -12.82 12.70
N SER A 5 0.94 -11.93 12.76
CA SER A 5 0.86 -10.74 13.60
C SER A 5 -0.14 -9.76 12.98
N ARG A 6 -0.78 -8.92 13.82
CA ARG A 6 -1.65 -7.84 13.34
C ARG A 6 -0.92 -6.89 12.38
N SER A 7 0.40 -6.75 12.53
CA SER A 7 1.24 -5.96 11.61
C SER A 7 1.37 -6.61 10.24
N ASP A 8 1.52 -7.94 10.15
CA ASP A 8 1.57 -8.64 8.87
C ASP A 8 0.26 -8.46 8.11
N ILE A 9 -0.87 -8.55 8.83
CA ILE A 9 -2.22 -8.44 8.26
C ILE A 9 -2.48 -7.03 7.72
N ARG A 10 -2.04 -5.97 8.43
CA ARG A 10 -2.09 -4.59 7.92
C ARG A 10 -1.29 -4.44 6.63
N CYS A 11 -0.08 -5.00 6.60
CA CYS A 11 0.76 -4.96 5.41
C CYS A 11 0.12 -5.70 4.23
N GLU A 12 -0.42 -6.89 4.45
CA GLU A 12 -1.09 -7.69 3.40
C GLU A 12 -2.32 -6.95 2.86
N ILE A 13 -3.19 -6.45 3.73
CA ILE A 13 -4.39 -5.71 3.32
C ILE A 13 -4.02 -4.45 2.53
N ALA A 14 -3.00 -3.70 2.99
CA ALA A 14 -2.51 -2.55 2.26
C ALA A 14 -1.96 -2.95 0.88
N ASP A 15 -1.18 -4.03 0.78
CA ASP A 15 -0.63 -4.55 -0.48
C ASP A 15 -1.72 -4.96 -1.49
N GLU A 16 -2.74 -5.66 -1.01
CA GLU A 16 -3.85 -6.06 -1.88
C GLU A 16 -4.67 -4.85 -2.32
N ALA A 17 -4.92 -3.90 -1.41
CA ALA A 17 -5.72 -2.73 -1.71
C ALA A 17 -5.04 -1.79 -2.73
N ILE A 18 -3.73 -1.60 -2.63
CA ILE A 18 -2.99 -0.81 -3.63
C ILE A 18 -2.92 -1.50 -4.98
N LYS A 19 -2.80 -2.83 -5.03
CA LYS A 19 -2.76 -3.57 -6.31
C LYS A 19 -4.12 -3.56 -7.00
N GLU A 20 -5.19 -3.77 -6.25
CA GLU A 20 -6.56 -3.83 -6.78
C GLU A 20 -7.01 -2.48 -7.34
N GLU A 21 -6.72 -1.40 -6.61
CA GLU A 21 -7.10 -0.04 -7.01
C GLU A 21 -6.04 0.64 -7.90
N ASN A 22 -5.08 -0.12 -8.42
CA ASN A 22 -4.03 0.37 -9.31
C ASN A 22 -3.30 1.60 -8.73
N TYR A 23 -2.96 1.53 -7.44
CA TYR A 23 -2.23 2.54 -6.67
C TYR A 23 -2.97 3.89 -6.52
N ASP A 24 -4.30 3.92 -6.72
CA ASP A 24 -5.11 5.10 -6.38
C ASP A 24 -5.21 5.30 -4.87
N TRP A 25 -4.55 6.34 -4.36
CA TRP A 25 -4.51 6.65 -2.92
C TRP A 25 -5.86 6.59 -2.22
N HIS A 26 -6.87 7.28 -2.75
CA HIS A 26 -8.15 7.42 -2.07
C HIS A 26 -8.89 6.09 -2.03
N ARG A 27 -8.89 5.36 -3.13
CA ARG A 27 -9.57 4.06 -3.22
C ARG A 27 -8.83 2.97 -2.47
N SER A 28 -7.50 2.93 -2.55
CA SER A 28 -6.69 1.97 -1.80
C SER A 28 -6.86 2.14 -0.29
N VAL A 29 -6.92 3.38 0.20
CA VAL A 29 -7.17 3.63 1.63
C VAL A 29 -8.57 3.17 2.04
N ASP A 30 -9.61 3.51 1.27
CA ASP A 30 -10.99 3.09 1.58
C ASP A 30 -11.12 1.56 1.61
N LEU A 31 -10.58 0.88 0.58
CA LEU A 31 -10.58 -0.56 0.48
C LEU A 31 -9.78 -1.23 1.61
N ALA A 32 -8.61 -0.70 1.95
CA ALA A 32 -7.79 -1.21 3.06
C ALA A 32 -8.53 -1.08 4.40
N ILE A 33 -9.12 0.08 4.69
CA ILE A 33 -9.91 0.30 5.92
C ILE A 33 -11.10 -0.65 5.97
N LYS A 34 -11.81 -0.84 4.87
CA LYS A 34 -12.97 -1.75 4.79
C LYS A 34 -12.58 -3.20 5.07
N ARG A 35 -11.49 -3.68 4.47
CA ARG A 35 -10.96 -5.04 4.71
C ARG A 35 -10.45 -5.21 6.12
N TYR A 36 -9.76 -4.21 6.66
CA TYR A 36 -9.24 -4.26 8.03
C TYR A 36 -10.39 -4.29 9.05
N LYS A 37 -11.41 -3.43 8.90
CA LYS A 37 -12.62 -3.48 9.73
C LYS A 37 -13.38 -4.80 9.63
N ALA A 38 -13.36 -5.47 8.48
CA ALA A 38 -13.97 -6.79 8.32
C ALA A 38 -13.19 -7.91 9.06
N TRP A 39 -11.89 -7.71 9.30
CA TRP A 39 -11.06 -8.67 10.01
C TRP A 39 -11.29 -8.66 11.53
N GLY A 40 -11.70 -7.52 12.10
CA GLY A 40 -12.08 -7.47 13.52
C GLY A 40 -12.26 -6.07 14.08
N SER A 41 -12.25 -5.99 15.41
CA SER A 41 -12.23 -4.70 16.13
C SER A 41 -10.83 -4.11 16.12
N HIS A 42 -10.77 -2.85 15.73
CA HIS A 42 -9.53 -2.09 15.57
C HIS A 42 -9.66 -0.71 16.21
N SER A 43 -8.55 -0.23 16.75
CA SER A 43 -8.47 1.12 17.30
C SER A 43 -8.24 2.13 16.18
N SER A 44 -8.58 3.39 16.42
CA SER A 44 -8.28 4.50 15.51
C SER A 44 -6.79 4.55 15.14
N ALA A 45 -5.91 4.34 16.13
CA ALA A 45 -4.46 4.30 15.92
C ALA A 45 -4.01 3.17 14.97
N GLU A 46 -4.68 2.01 15.00
CA GLU A 46 -4.34 0.91 14.08
C GLU A 46 -4.78 1.23 12.64
N LEU A 47 -5.85 2.01 12.47
CA LEU A 47 -6.31 2.51 11.18
C LEU A 47 -5.39 3.62 10.66
N ASP A 48 -4.94 4.53 11.51
CA ASP A 48 -3.93 5.53 11.15
C ASP A 48 -2.63 4.87 10.67
N ASP A 49 -2.11 3.87 11.41
CA ASP A 49 -0.97 3.07 10.97
C ASP A 49 -1.20 2.42 9.60
N LEU A 50 -2.41 1.87 9.36
CA LEU A 50 -2.75 1.24 8.08
C LEU A 50 -2.72 2.26 6.93
N ILE A 51 -3.29 3.45 7.14
CA ILE A 51 -3.26 4.56 6.18
C ILE A 51 -1.81 4.95 5.86
N ASP A 52 -0.97 5.03 6.90
CA ASP A 52 0.44 5.35 6.78
C ASP A 52 1.22 4.31 5.95
N ILE A 53 0.90 3.02 6.13
CA ILE A 53 1.46 1.93 5.33
C ILE A 53 1.03 2.03 3.86
N VAL A 54 -0.27 2.23 3.60
CA VAL A 54 -0.80 2.40 2.23
C VAL A 54 -0.09 3.56 1.54
N ARG A 55 0.11 4.67 2.26
CA ARG A 55 0.75 5.88 1.75
C ARG A 55 2.18 5.60 1.32
N ARG A 56 2.97 5.03 2.22
CA ARG A 56 4.38 4.70 1.96
C ARG A 56 4.52 3.76 0.77
N LYS A 57 3.64 2.78 0.61
CA LYS A 57 3.69 1.85 -0.52
C LYS A 57 3.41 2.52 -1.86
N ILE A 58 2.41 3.41 -1.91
CA ILE A 58 2.10 4.16 -3.13
C ILE A 58 3.27 5.11 -3.48
N GLU A 59 3.78 5.85 -2.50
CA GLU A 59 4.94 6.73 -2.71
C GLU A 59 6.20 5.98 -3.17
N ASP A 60 6.43 4.77 -2.67
CA ASP A 60 7.57 3.94 -3.07
C ASP A 60 7.44 3.47 -4.53
N GLU A 61 6.24 3.07 -4.94
CA GLU A 61 5.95 2.68 -6.33
C GLU A 61 6.03 3.86 -7.30
N GLU A 62 5.53 5.04 -6.93
CA GLU A 62 5.67 6.25 -7.75
C GLU A 62 7.15 6.63 -7.94
N LYS A 63 7.97 6.47 -6.88
CA LYS A 63 9.43 6.67 -6.96
C LYS A 63 10.09 5.63 -7.85
N LEU A 64 9.70 4.36 -7.75
CA LEU A 64 10.24 3.29 -8.58
C LEU A 64 9.92 3.52 -10.06
N GLN A 65 8.67 3.86 -10.38
CA GLN A 65 8.23 4.19 -11.74
C GLN A 65 8.97 5.41 -12.31
N SER A 66 9.19 6.43 -11.47
CA SER A 66 9.96 7.61 -11.87
C SER A 66 11.43 7.27 -12.18
N LYS A 67 12.05 6.40 -11.39
CA LYS A 67 13.43 5.95 -11.62
C LYS A 67 13.58 5.16 -12.91
N ILE A 68 12.66 4.22 -13.18
CA ILE A 68 12.66 3.41 -14.41
C ILE A 68 12.53 4.31 -15.64
N LYS A 69 11.62 5.30 -15.62
CA LYS A 69 11.48 6.27 -16.72
C LYS A 69 12.78 7.03 -16.98
N LEU A 70 13.44 7.53 -15.92
CA LEU A 70 14.70 8.26 -16.05
C LEU A 70 15.82 7.40 -16.67
N GLU A 71 15.89 6.12 -16.33
CA GLU A 71 16.87 5.19 -16.94
C GLU A 71 16.55 4.91 -18.42
N GLN A 72 15.28 4.72 -18.78
CA GLN A 72 14.86 4.57 -20.17
C GLN A 72 15.22 5.80 -21.02
N TYR A 73 14.98 7.02 -20.51
CA TYR A 73 15.35 8.25 -21.20
C TYR A 73 16.86 8.40 -21.43
N LYS A 74 17.70 7.90 -20.50
CA LYS A 74 19.16 7.91 -20.68
C LYS A 74 19.61 6.94 -21.76
N ASN A 75 19.00 5.76 -21.84
CA ASN A 75 19.34 4.73 -22.84
C ASN A 75 18.88 5.06 -24.26
N LEU A 76 17.89 5.95 -24.44
CA LEU A 76 17.42 6.41 -25.75
C LEU A 76 18.24 7.58 -26.33
N ARG A 77 19.16 8.15 -25.55
CA ARG A 77 19.95 9.33 -25.93
C ARG A 77 21.44 9.03 -26.14
N GLY A 78 21.84 7.76 -26.06
CA GLY A 78 23.16 7.25 -26.45
C GLY A 78 23.06 6.39 -27.70
#